data_AF-A0A6A3RTF1-F1
#
_entry.id   AF-A0A6A3RTF1-F1
#
_cell.length_a   1.000
_cell.length_b   1.000
_cell.length_c   1.000
_cell.angle_alpha   90.00
_cell.angle_beta   90.00
_cell.angle_gamma   90.00
#
_symmetry.space_group_name_H-M   'P 1'
#
loop_
_entity.id
_entity.type
_entity.pdbx_description
1 polymer ?
#
loop_
_entity_poly.entity_id
_entity_poly.type
_entity_poly.pdbx_seq_one_letter_code
_entity_poly.pdbx_strand_id
1 'polypeptide(L)'
;MTNYSTVPLQDDGPSVSYGSIENNPVQKNPRVARWYANMAMINFVEFAAEASRGVVLATLFLYAKSLGGSLSLMGLLTSLFSVGRLISSMLFGLMCDHYSFRSVYLVSSSICLVGNIVYLLAEDCATGSLIVLSASRFIVGFGAGNRSVCRADVAAMTTVSQRLPYMTILSTVEFLAYALTPGLGSLVAYTDTFVFGIHMNQFTAPGVILVVLNVLSIIGMLTAYDESVKPRDGPQESAPTTQRSNARTETISLPDRIVYIGATVYIFLNFNARGMLSVFETVNIPLFLEATGKDPSTVGAVVEASNFQFYLGLLGLLSYFSIEYFRNSISDVRWVQLGFLSLLVGNAVLAVVPTADLSIALLALAEMLVWSVGCPITTAVGVAAFSKLLGGRPQGTLMGLFGSAASVSRIILPLIPAAISTLAPVFWINISLCVLSVLMLWWFNRLVHNTRMDLLAADTEKAYPPSVVVAKDRL
;
A
#
# COMPACT_ATOMS: atom_id res chain seq x y z
N MET A 1 58.22 -28.86 -53.47
CA MET A 1 57.74 -29.17 -52.11
C MET A 1 56.22 -29.07 -52.11
N THR A 2 55.51 -30.19 -52.14
CA THR A 2 54.16 -30.32 -51.57
C THR A 2 53.80 -31.79 -51.51
N ASN A 3 53.30 -32.19 -50.35
CA ASN A 3 53.29 -33.55 -49.82
C ASN A 3 51.86 -33.85 -49.33
N TYR A 4 51.44 -35.09 -49.54
CA TYR A 4 50.35 -35.86 -48.90
C TYR A 4 48.87 -35.69 -49.29
N SER A 5 48.29 -36.87 -49.57
CA SER A 5 46.89 -37.24 -49.68
C SER A 5 46.13 -37.10 -48.36
N THR A 6 44.84 -36.77 -48.43
CA THR A 6 43.88 -36.94 -47.33
C THR A 6 42.73 -37.86 -47.75
N VAL A 7 42.62 -38.97 -47.02
CA VAL A 7 41.50 -39.92 -47.04
C VAL A 7 40.32 -39.29 -46.29
N PRO A 8 39.06 -39.44 -46.73
CA PRO A 8 37.91 -38.98 -45.96
C PRO A 8 37.69 -39.89 -44.74
N LEU A 9 37.63 -39.27 -43.56
CA LEU A 9 37.26 -39.94 -42.31
C LEU A 9 35.77 -40.33 -42.36
N GLN A 10 35.52 -41.62 -42.14
CA GLN A 10 34.21 -42.21 -41.93
C GLN A 10 33.83 -41.99 -40.46
N ASP A 11 32.77 -41.23 -40.21
CA ASP A 11 32.32 -40.87 -38.85
C ASP A 11 31.23 -41.85 -38.40
N ASP A 12 31.64 -42.95 -37.75
CA ASP A 12 30.77 -43.95 -37.13
C ASP A 12 30.34 -43.48 -35.71
N GLY A 13 29.57 -42.40 -35.65
CA GLY A 13 28.92 -41.91 -34.43
C GLY A 13 27.42 -42.21 -34.41
N PRO A 14 26.79 -42.51 -33.25
CA PRO A 14 25.36 -42.74 -33.19
C PRO A 14 24.63 -41.47 -33.62
N SER A 15 23.77 -41.60 -34.63
CA SER A 15 22.89 -40.54 -35.10
C SER A 15 22.10 -39.98 -33.92
N VAL A 16 22.48 -38.81 -33.43
CA VAL A 16 21.66 -38.04 -32.49
C VAL A 16 20.44 -37.61 -33.28
N SER A 17 19.35 -38.36 -33.12
CA SER A 17 18.03 -37.95 -33.56
C SER A 17 17.73 -36.63 -32.87
N TYR A 18 17.75 -35.53 -33.64
CA TYR A 18 17.13 -34.29 -33.20
C TYR A 18 15.67 -34.63 -32.93
N GLY A 19 15.35 -34.80 -31.65
CA GLY A 19 14.00 -35.06 -31.19
C GLY A 19 13.07 -34.06 -31.85
N SER A 20 12.14 -34.58 -32.62
CA SER A 20 10.98 -33.84 -33.08
C SER A 20 10.44 -33.07 -31.88
N ILE A 21 10.33 -31.74 -32.01
CA ILE A 21 9.52 -30.93 -31.11
C ILE A 21 8.11 -31.51 -31.23
N GLU A 22 7.77 -32.46 -30.36
CA GLU A 22 6.39 -32.81 -30.10
C GLU A 22 5.75 -31.51 -29.64
N ASN A 23 5.06 -30.86 -30.56
CA ASN A 23 4.04 -29.87 -30.26
C ASN A 23 2.94 -30.62 -29.51
N ASN A 24 3.19 -30.98 -28.25
CA ASN A 24 2.15 -31.36 -27.32
C ASN A 24 1.18 -30.19 -27.33
N PRO A 25 -0.06 -30.38 -27.79
CA PRO A 25 -1.03 -29.29 -27.83
C PRO A 25 -1.12 -28.75 -26.42
N VAL A 26 -0.86 -27.44 -26.26
CA VAL A 26 -0.97 -26.74 -24.97
C VAL A 26 -2.34 -27.07 -24.41
N GLN A 27 -2.36 -27.96 -23.41
CA GLN A 27 -3.59 -28.45 -22.83
C GLN A 27 -4.17 -27.26 -22.06
N LYS A 28 -5.09 -26.53 -22.69
CA LYS A 28 -5.78 -25.39 -22.08
C LYS A 28 -6.46 -25.90 -20.81
N ASN A 29 -5.87 -25.59 -19.67
CA ASN A 29 -6.42 -26.02 -18.40
C ASN A 29 -7.81 -25.36 -18.23
N PRO A 30 -8.91 -26.14 -18.22
CA PRO A 30 -10.26 -25.60 -18.24
C PRO A 30 -10.61 -24.81 -16.97
N ARG A 31 -9.77 -24.88 -15.93
CA ARG A 31 -9.96 -24.19 -14.64
C ARG A 31 -9.29 -22.82 -14.56
N VAL A 32 -8.49 -22.42 -15.56
CA VAL A 32 -7.78 -21.13 -15.57
C VAL A 32 -8.76 -19.94 -15.50
N ALA A 33 -9.91 -20.04 -16.17
CA ALA A 33 -10.94 -19.01 -16.08
C ALA A 33 -11.48 -18.82 -14.65
N ARG A 34 -11.66 -19.93 -13.90
CA ARG A 34 -12.08 -19.88 -12.49
C ARG A 34 -10.97 -19.32 -11.59
N TRP A 35 -9.72 -19.64 -11.90
CA TRP A 35 -8.58 -19.06 -11.20
C TRP A 35 -8.54 -17.53 -11.36
N TYR A 36 -8.72 -17.02 -12.59
CA TYR A 36 -8.83 -15.58 -12.82
C TYR A 36 -10.07 -14.97 -12.15
N ALA A 37 -11.20 -15.69 -12.11
CA ALA A 37 -12.38 -15.24 -11.38
C ALA A 37 -12.12 -15.08 -9.88
N ASN A 38 -11.49 -16.06 -9.23
CA ASN A 38 -11.08 -15.93 -7.82
C ASN A 38 -10.11 -14.76 -7.62
N MET A 39 -9.11 -14.61 -8.49
CA MET A 39 -8.16 -13.49 -8.42
C MET A 39 -8.87 -12.13 -8.55
N ALA A 40 -9.84 -12.02 -9.47
CA ALA A 40 -10.66 -10.83 -9.63
C ALA A 40 -11.52 -10.57 -8.38
N MET A 41 -12.10 -11.61 -7.77
CA MET A 41 -12.89 -11.49 -6.55
C MET A 41 -12.06 -11.03 -5.35
N ILE A 42 -10.83 -11.54 -5.18
CA ILE A 42 -9.91 -11.08 -4.13
C ILE A 42 -9.63 -9.58 -4.30
N ASN A 43 -9.28 -9.17 -5.52
CA ASN A 43 -9.04 -7.75 -5.82
C ASN A 43 -10.29 -6.89 -5.62
N PHE A 44 -11.47 -7.39 -5.97
CA PHE A 44 -12.72 -6.66 -5.80
C PHE A 44 -13.08 -6.45 -4.32
N VAL A 45 -12.85 -7.45 -3.47
CA VAL A 45 -13.06 -7.31 -2.01
C VAL A 45 -12.04 -6.35 -1.39
N GLU A 46 -10.78 -6.42 -1.79
CA GLU A 46 -9.76 -5.43 -1.37
C GLU A 46 -10.16 -4.01 -1.82
N PHE A 47 -10.63 -3.87 -3.07
CA PHE A 47 -11.12 -2.60 -3.59
C PHE A 47 -12.28 -2.05 -2.76
N ALA A 48 -13.30 -2.87 -2.45
CA ALA A 48 -14.45 -2.44 -1.66
C ALA A 48 -14.06 -2.04 -0.22
N ALA A 49 -13.13 -2.77 0.40
CA ALA A 49 -12.62 -2.47 1.74
C ALA A 49 -11.88 -1.11 1.77
N GLU A 50 -11.01 -0.84 0.80
CA GLU A 50 -10.25 0.40 0.74
C GLU A 50 -11.06 1.59 0.22
N ALA A 51 -12.00 1.36 -0.70
CA ALA A 51 -12.96 2.35 -1.16
C ALA A 51 -13.82 2.86 0.01
N SER A 52 -14.07 2.03 1.03
CA SER A 52 -14.81 2.45 2.23
C SER A 52 -14.10 3.56 3.03
N ARG A 53 -12.78 3.73 2.86
CA ARG A 53 -12.03 4.90 3.34
C ARG A 53 -12.05 6.04 2.32
N GLY A 54 -11.80 5.72 1.04
CA GLY A 54 -11.63 6.73 -0.02
C GLY A 54 -12.92 7.47 -0.41
N VAL A 55 -14.05 6.78 -0.62
CA VAL A 55 -15.30 7.39 -1.10
C VAL A 55 -15.80 8.51 -0.18
N VAL A 56 -15.71 8.30 1.12
CA VAL A 56 -16.15 9.27 2.13
C VAL A 56 -15.06 10.29 2.47
N LEU A 57 -13.83 10.13 2.00
CA LEU A 57 -12.69 10.96 2.43
C LEU A 57 -12.94 12.46 2.21
N ALA A 58 -13.53 12.82 1.07
CA ALA A 58 -13.81 14.21 0.72
C ALA A 58 -15.04 14.78 1.46
N THR A 59 -15.99 13.93 1.83
CA THR A 59 -17.27 14.34 2.40
C THR A 59 -17.35 14.18 3.91
N LEU A 60 -16.47 13.37 4.52
CA LEU A 60 -16.55 12.99 5.93
C LEU A 60 -16.41 14.19 6.87
N PHE A 61 -15.48 15.11 6.57
CA PHE A 61 -15.33 16.34 7.34
C PHE A 61 -16.58 17.22 7.25
N LEU A 62 -17.13 17.38 6.03
CA LEU A 62 -18.32 18.19 5.78
C LEU A 62 -19.56 17.59 6.47
N TYR A 63 -19.69 16.26 6.41
CA TYR A 63 -20.76 15.54 7.09
C TYR A 63 -20.66 15.69 8.61
N ALA A 64 -19.47 15.47 9.18
CA ALA A 64 -19.22 15.69 10.60
C ALA A 64 -19.58 17.12 11.02
N LYS A 65 -19.21 18.12 10.22
CA LYS A 65 -19.53 19.53 10.48
C LYS A 65 -21.03 19.82 10.39
N SER A 66 -21.74 19.22 9.43
CA SER A 66 -23.20 19.36 9.31
C SER A 66 -23.95 18.83 10.54
N LEU A 67 -23.39 17.83 11.22
CA LEU A 67 -23.93 17.25 12.46
C LEU A 67 -23.46 17.99 13.73
N GLY A 68 -22.75 19.12 13.61
CA GLY A 68 -22.22 19.90 14.73
C GLY A 68 -20.85 19.46 15.25
N GLY A 69 -20.15 18.58 14.52
CA GLY A 69 -18.80 18.15 14.82
C GLY A 69 -17.72 19.18 14.46
N SER A 70 -16.54 19.01 15.04
CA SER A 70 -15.37 19.87 14.80
C SER A 70 -14.21 19.08 14.17
N LEU A 71 -13.06 19.73 13.96
CA LEU A 71 -11.84 19.09 13.48
C LEU A 71 -11.40 17.91 14.38
N SER A 72 -11.68 17.98 15.69
CA SER A 72 -11.38 16.87 16.63
C SER A 72 -12.18 15.62 16.31
N LEU A 73 -13.42 15.78 15.88
CA LEU A 73 -14.22 14.65 15.45
C LEU A 73 -13.65 14.04 14.16
N MET A 74 -13.21 14.83 13.19
CA MET A 74 -12.59 14.29 11.97
C MET A 74 -11.35 13.44 12.27
N GLY A 75 -10.47 13.93 13.16
CA GLY A 75 -9.33 13.16 13.66
C GLY A 75 -9.79 11.85 14.32
N LEU A 76 -10.78 11.91 15.21
CA LEU A 76 -11.35 10.75 15.90
C LEU A 76 -11.96 9.73 14.91
N LEU A 77 -12.71 10.18 13.90
CA LEU A 77 -13.33 9.32 12.89
C LEU A 77 -12.26 8.56 12.09
N THR A 78 -11.18 9.25 11.71
CA THR A 78 -10.01 8.66 11.03
C THR A 78 -9.29 7.64 11.91
N SER A 79 -9.14 7.95 13.20
CA SER A 79 -8.56 7.04 14.21
C SER A 79 -9.42 5.81 14.42
N LEU A 80 -10.73 5.96 14.64
CA LEU A 80 -11.66 4.85 14.92
C LEU A 80 -11.71 3.83 13.78
N PHE A 81 -11.71 4.29 12.53
CA PHE A 81 -11.56 3.39 11.38
C PHE A 81 -10.27 2.57 11.48
N SER A 82 -9.16 3.22 11.82
CA SER A 82 -7.85 2.57 11.91
C SER A 82 -7.76 1.61 13.11
N VAL A 83 -8.42 1.93 14.25
CA VAL A 83 -8.55 1.05 15.41
C VAL A 83 -9.31 -0.22 15.04
N GLY A 84 -10.50 -0.07 14.43
CA GLY A 84 -11.31 -1.21 13.99
C GLY A 84 -10.52 -2.13 13.07
N ARG A 85 -9.80 -1.54 12.10
CA ARG A 85 -8.98 -2.27 11.13
C ARG A 85 -7.80 -3.01 11.76
N LEU A 86 -7.13 -2.41 12.75
CA LEU A 86 -6.03 -3.05 13.45
C LEU A 86 -6.51 -4.28 14.23
N ILE A 87 -7.59 -4.14 15.00
CA ILE A 87 -8.16 -5.24 15.80
C ILE A 87 -8.57 -6.40 14.89
N SER A 88 -9.37 -6.10 13.87
CA SER A 88 -9.88 -7.09 12.93
C SER A 88 -8.78 -7.76 12.10
N SER A 89 -7.69 -7.06 11.75
CA SER A 89 -6.59 -7.68 11.00
C SER A 89 -5.94 -8.87 11.71
N MET A 90 -5.87 -8.81 13.05
CA MET A 90 -5.41 -9.93 13.88
C MET A 90 -6.47 -11.03 13.93
N LEU A 91 -7.74 -10.67 14.16
CA LEU A 91 -8.84 -11.63 14.27
C LEU A 91 -9.08 -12.40 12.97
N PHE A 92 -9.12 -11.70 11.83
CA PHE A 92 -9.29 -12.32 10.52
C PHE A 92 -8.08 -13.16 10.11
N GLY A 93 -6.86 -12.77 10.53
CA GLY A 93 -5.68 -13.60 10.39
C GLY A 93 -5.87 -14.96 11.07
N LEU A 94 -6.31 -14.96 12.33
CA LEU A 94 -6.60 -16.19 13.08
C LEU A 94 -7.77 -16.98 12.48
N MET A 95 -8.79 -16.29 11.96
CA MET A 95 -9.92 -16.96 11.31
C MET A 95 -9.48 -17.72 10.05
N CYS A 96 -8.52 -17.20 9.27
CA CYS A 96 -8.00 -17.91 8.10
C CYS A 96 -7.29 -19.23 8.42
N ASP A 97 -6.80 -19.40 9.65
CA ASP A 97 -6.16 -20.65 10.08
C ASP A 97 -7.19 -21.75 10.36
N HIS A 98 -8.45 -21.38 10.63
CA HIS A 98 -9.53 -22.30 11.02
C HIS A 98 -10.70 -22.37 10.04
N TYR A 99 -10.87 -21.36 9.19
CA TYR A 99 -11.98 -21.20 8.25
C TYR A 99 -11.48 -20.89 6.84
N SER A 100 -12.34 -21.10 5.84
CA SER A 100 -12.01 -20.78 4.44
C SER A 100 -11.88 -19.27 4.20
N PHE A 101 -11.05 -18.87 3.21
CA PHE A 101 -10.93 -17.47 2.79
C PHE A 101 -12.28 -16.84 2.44
N ARG A 102 -13.13 -17.57 1.71
CA ARG A 102 -14.50 -17.16 1.38
C ARG A 102 -15.31 -16.82 2.63
N SER A 103 -15.24 -17.64 3.68
CA SER A 103 -15.97 -17.40 4.93
C SER A 103 -15.52 -16.10 5.59
N VAL A 104 -14.21 -15.84 5.62
CA VAL A 104 -13.65 -14.60 6.16
C VAL A 104 -14.06 -13.38 5.32
N TYR A 105 -14.09 -13.50 4.00
CA TYR A 105 -14.59 -12.43 3.12
C TYR A 105 -16.07 -12.13 3.33
N LEU A 106 -16.92 -13.15 3.47
CA LEU A 106 -18.35 -12.95 3.73
C LEU A 106 -18.58 -12.25 5.08
N VAL A 107 -17.88 -12.64 6.14
CA VAL A 107 -17.98 -11.99 7.45
C VAL A 107 -17.49 -10.54 7.38
N SER A 108 -16.31 -10.30 6.82
CA SER A 108 -15.72 -8.96 6.73
C SER A 108 -16.57 -8.01 5.88
N SER A 109 -17.03 -8.42 4.69
CA SER A 109 -17.94 -7.63 3.86
C SER A 109 -19.30 -7.39 4.50
N SER A 110 -19.83 -8.35 5.27
CA SER A 110 -21.09 -8.16 6.01
C SER A 110 -20.95 -7.12 7.13
N ILE A 111 -19.82 -7.13 7.85
CA ILE A 111 -19.52 -6.12 8.87
C ILE A 111 -19.40 -4.74 8.21
N CYS A 112 -18.67 -4.63 7.09
CA CYS A 112 -18.60 -3.39 6.32
C CYS A 112 -19.98 -2.90 5.85
N LEU A 113 -20.83 -3.81 5.34
CA LEU A 113 -22.19 -3.48 4.92
C LEU A 113 -23.00 -2.89 6.07
N VAL A 114 -23.00 -3.54 7.24
CA VAL A 114 -23.68 -3.02 8.43
C VAL A 114 -23.14 -1.65 8.82
N GLY A 115 -21.81 -1.48 8.85
CA GLY A 115 -21.19 -0.19 9.18
C GLY A 115 -21.58 0.92 8.20
N ASN A 116 -21.68 0.61 6.91
CA ASN A 116 -22.11 1.57 5.89
C ASN A 116 -23.61 1.86 5.94
N ILE A 117 -24.45 0.92 6.37
CA ILE A 117 -25.86 1.22 6.69
C ILE A 117 -25.96 2.15 7.90
N VAL A 118 -25.20 1.89 8.97
CA VAL A 118 -25.13 2.77 10.15
C VAL A 118 -24.65 4.18 9.78
N TYR A 119 -23.78 4.31 8.78
CA TYR A 119 -23.35 5.63 8.26
C TYR A 119 -24.52 6.45 7.70
N LEU A 120 -25.37 5.79 6.89
CA LEU A 120 -26.52 6.42 6.25
C LEU A 120 -27.55 6.91 7.28
N LEU A 121 -27.67 6.20 8.41
CA LEU A 121 -28.61 6.51 9.48
C LEU A 121 -28.11 7.59 10.46
N ALA A 122 -26.87 8.06 10.32
CA ALA A 122 -26.29 8.95 11.34
C ALA A 122 -26.99 10.32 11.41
N GLU A 123 -27.51 10.85 10.30
CA GLU A 123 -28.25 12.11 10.25
C GLU A 123 -29.61 12.04 10.94
N ASP A 124 -30.36 10.95 10.74
CA ASP A 124 -31.74 10.79 11.23
C ASP A 124 -31.84 10.58 12.75
N CYS A 125 -30.71 10.34 13.42
CA CYS A 125 -30.64 10.18 14.87
C CYS A 125 -30.70 11.53 15.60
N ALA A 126 -31.90 11.97 15.98
CA ALA A 126 -32.16 13.23 16.70
C ALA A 126 -31.30 13.45 17.98
N THR A 127 -30.78 12.39 18.59
CA THR A 127 -29.81 12.48 19.69
C THR A 127 -28.68 11.48 19.44
N GLY A 128 -27.45 11.98 19.27
CA GLY A 128 -26.26 11.15 19.14
C GLY A 128 -25.75 10.89 17.71
N SER A 129 -26.12 11.68 16.71
CA SER A 129 -25.62 11.57 15.31
C SER A 129 -24.11 11.40 15.21
N LEU A 130 -23.34 12.16 15.99
CA LEU A 130 -21.87 12.08 16.01
C LEU A 130 -21.35 10.73 16.55
N ILE A 131 -22.07 10.15 17.53
CA ILE A 131 -21.74 8.84 18.10
C ILE A 131 -22.06 7.75 17.08
N VAL A 132 -23.21 7.85 16.40
CA VAL A 132 -23.61 6.89 15.35
C VAL A 132 -22.61 6.93 14.19
N LEU A 133 -22.21 8.12 13.74
CA LEU A 133 -21.17 8.30 12.73
C LEU A 133 -19.83 7.69 13.17
N SER A 134 -19.45 7.90 14.44
CA SER A 134 -18.24 7.32 15.02
C SER A 134 -18.29 5.79 15.09
N ALA A 135 -19.41 5.23 15.52
CA ALA A 135 -19.64 3.78 15.55
C ALA A 135 -19.58 3.20 14.14
N SER A 136 -20.20 3.84 13.16
CA SER A 136 -20.09 3.46 11.74
C SER A 136 -18.63 3.38 11.30
N ARG A 137 -17.81 4.41 11.57
CA ARG A 137 -16.38 4.41 11.18
C ARG A 137 -15.60 3.28 11.81
N PHE A 138 -15.84 2.98 13.08
CA PHE A 138 -15.22 1.83 13.74
C PHE A 138 -15.64 0.51 13.10
N ILE A 139 -16.95 0.29 12.86
CA ILE A 139 -17.50 -0.94 12.28
C ILE A 139 -16.97 -1.16 10.86
N VAL A 140 -17.00 -0.13 10.01
CA VAL A 140 -16.48 -0.20 8.64
C VAL A 140 -14.97 -0.47 8.66
N GLY A 141 -14.22 0.20 9.55
CA GLY A 141 -12.80 -0.07 9.74
C GLY A 141 -12.55 -1.53 10.14
N PHE A 142 -13.37 -2.08 11.03
CA PHE A 142 -13.32 -3.48 11.44
C PHE A 142 -13.59 -4.44 10.28
N GLY A 143 -14.59 -4.18 9.44
CA GLY A 143 -14.82 -4.98 8.23
C GLY A 143 -13.66 -4.89 7.24
N ALA A 144 -13.02 -3.72 7.10
CA ALA A 144 -11.90 -3.49 6.20
C ALA A 144 -10.55 -4.09 6.66
N GLY A 145 -10.50 -4.82 7.78
CA GLY A 145 -9.31 -5.48 8.29
C GLY A 145 -8.81 -6.68 7.49
N ASN A 146 -9.49 -7.06 6.40
CA ASN A 146 -9.23 -8.26 5.63
C ASN A 146 -8.05 -8.15 4.64
N ARG A 147 -7.32 -7.03 4.61
CA ARG A 147 -6.15 -6.87 3.72
C ARG A 147 -5.08 -7.95 3.87
N SER A 148 -4.80 -8.38 5.11
CA SER A 148 -3.86 -9.50 5.35
C SER A 148 -4.36 -10.80 4.74
N VAL A 149 -5.68 -11.01 4.74
CA VAL A 149 -6.38 -12.14 4.14
C VAL A 149 -6.23 -12.11 2.63
N CYS A 150 -6.46 -10.97 1.97
CA CYS A 150 -6.22 -10.79 0.54
C CYS A 150 -4.81 -11.18 0.12
N ARG A 151 -3.79 -10.73 0.85
CA ARG A 151 -2.40 -11.14 0.58
C ARG A 151 -2.19 -12.64 0.80
N ALA A 152 -2.75 -13.21 1.86
CA ALA A 152 -2.63 -14.64 2.13
C ALA A 152 -3.29 -15.48 1.01
N ASP A 153 -4.46 -15.08 0.54
CA ASP A 153 -5.19 -15.79 -0.52
C ASP A 153 -4.46 -15.69 -1.87
N VAL A 154 -4.00 -14.49 -2.27
CA VAL A 154 -3.13 -14.34 -3.46
C VAL A 154 -1.88 -15.23 -3.35
N ALA A 155 -1.25 -15.29 -2.18
CA ALA A 155 -0.08 -16.14 -1.97
C ALA A 155 -0.41 -17.65 -2.02
N ALA A 156 -1.61 -18.04 -1.58
CA ALA A 156 -2.12 -19.40 -1.62
C ALA A 156 -2.57 -19.83 -3.02
N MET A 157 -2.92 -18.88 -3.89
CA MET A 157 -3.33 -19.10 -5.28
C MET A 157 -2.17 -19.05 -6.29
N THR A 158 -0.99 -18.55 -5.89
CA THR A 158 0.15 -18.32 -6.79
C THR A 158 1.37 -19.15 -6.40
N THR A 159 2.20 -19.51 -7.39
CA THR A 159 3.52 -20.09 -7.14
C THR A 159 4.51 -19.00 -6.70
N VAL A 160 5.65 -19.40 -6.12
CA VAL A 160 6.68 -18.46 -5.63
C VAL A 160 7.22 -17.57 -6.75
N SER A 161 7.38 -18.11 -7.96
CA SER A 161 7.86 -17.40 -9.16
C SER A 161 6.85 -16.38 -9.70
N GLN A 162 5.54 -16.68 -9.64
CA GLN A 162 4.48 -15.81 -10.17
C GLN A 162 3.88 -14.85 -9.15
N ARG A 163 4.12 -15.04 -7.84
CA ARG A 163 3.46 -14.29 -6.76
C ARG A 163 3.64 -12.78 -6.83
N LEU A 164 4.86 -12.33 -7.16
CA LEU A 164 5.21 -10.90 -7.12
C LEU A 164 4.29 -10.06 -8.03
N PRO A 165 4.11 -10.37 -9.33
CA PRO A 165 3.16 -9.67 -10.20
C PRO A 165 1.75 -9.54 -9.60
N TYR A 166 1.18 -10.61 -9.05
CA TYR A 166 -0.18 -10.58 -8.50
C TYR A 166 -0.30 -9.80 -7.20
N MET A 167 0.73 -9.82 -6.35
CA MET A 167 0.82 -8.95 -5.17
C MET A 167 0.94 -7.47 -5.56
N THR A 168 1.65 -7.16 -6.65
CA THR A 168 1.71 -5.81 -7.20
C THR A 168 0.35 -5.36 -7.70
N ILE A 169 -0.38 -6.20 -8.45
CA ILE A 169 -1.76 -5.89 -8.90
C ILE A 169 -2.65 -5.57 -7.68
N LEU A 170 -2.61 -6.42 -6.64
CA LEU A 170 -3.39 -6.19 -5.41
C LEU A 170 -3.06 -4.84 -4.76
N SER A 171 -1.77 -4.47 -4.71
CA SER A 171 -1.32 -3.19 -4.15
C SER A 171 -1.73 -1.99 -5.03
N THR A 172 -1.77 -2.16 -6.35
CA THR A 172 -2.30 -1.15 -7.28
C THR A 172 -3.80 -0.96 -7.07
N VAL A 173 -4.55 -2.04 -6.85
CA VAL A 173 -5.99 -1.98 -6.55
C VAL A 173 -6.26 -1.27 -5.22
N GLU A 174 -5.47 -1.56 -4.16
CA GLU A 174 -5.52 -0.80 -2.90
C GLU A 174 -5.38 0.70 -3.17
N PHE A 175 -4.37 1.10 -3.96
CA PHE A 175 -4.14 2.50 -4.26
C PHE A 175 -5.28 3.12 -5.07
N LEU A 176 -5.77 2.45 -6.12
CA LEU A 176 -6.88 2.94 -6.94
C LEU A 176 -8.14 3.14 -6.09
N ALA A 177 -8.45 2.17 -5.24
CA ALA A 177 -9.60 2.22 -4.34
C ALA A 177 -9.51 3.37 -3.35
N TYR A 178 -8.34 3.63 -2.77
CA TYR A 178 -8.17 4.71 -1.81
C TYR A 178 -8.08 6.10 -2.48
N ALA A 179 -7.29 6.22 -3.55
CA ALA A 179 -6.89 7.50 -4.10
C ALA A 179 -7.89 8.09 -5.10
N LEU A 180 -8.60 7.24 -5.87
CA LEU A 180 -9.50 7.71 -6.93
C LEU A 180 -10.96 7.72 -6.49
N THR A 181 -11.36 6.94 -5.51
CA THR A 181 -12.77 6.88 -5.11
C THR A 181 -13.33 8.13 -4.42
N PRO A 182 -12.55 9.09 -3.86
CA PRO A 182 -13.11 10.37 -3.42
C PRO A 182 -13.91 11.08 -4.52
N GLY A 183 -13.51 10.93 -5.79
CA GLY A 183 -14.24 11.48 -6.94
C GLY A 183 -15.64 10.89 -7.13
N LEU A 184 -15.92 9.69 -6.61
CA LEU A 184 -17.26 9.11 -6.68
C LEU A 184 -18.28 9.89 -5.84
N GLY A 185 -17.81 10.62 -4.81
CA GLY A 185 -18.66 11.49 -4.00
C GLY A 185 -19.31 12.61 -4.81
N SER A 186 -18.62 13.15 -5.83
CA SER A 186 -19.16 14.23 -6.66
C SER A 186 -20.28 13.76 -7.59
N LEU A 187 -20.27 12.49 -8.01
CA LEU A 187 -21.30 11.91 -8.89
C LEU A 187 -22.67 11.85 -8.22
N VAL A 188 -22.68 11.68 -6.89
CA VAL A 188 -23.92 11.54 -6.10
C VAL A 188 -24.23 12.77 -5.25
N ALA A 189 -23.38 13.81 -5.29
CA ALA A 189 -23.50 14.99 -4.43
C ALA A 189 -24.79 15.79 -4.64
N TYR A 190 -25.38 15.77 -5.84
CA TYR A 190 -26.63 16.46 -6.16
C TYR A 190 -27.89 15.65 -5.80
N THR A 191 -27.73 14.47 -5.19
CA THR A 191 -28.86 13.68 -4.71
C THR A 191 -29.46 14.39 -3.50
N ASP A 192 -30.77 14.63 -3.53
CA ASP A 192 -31.54 15.17 -2.41
C ASP A 192 -32.93 14.52 -2.41
N THR A 193 -33.00 13.28 -1.92
CA THR A 193 -34.21 12.45 -1.98
C THR A 193 -34.32 11.52 -0.77
N PHE A 194 -35.53 11.07 -0.45
CA PHE A 194 -35.75 10.04 0.58
C PHE A 194 -35.88 8.66 -0.06
N VAL A 195 -35.06 7.71 0.40
CA VAL A 195 -35.10 6.31 -0.06
C VAL A 195 -35.27 5.41 1.16
N PHE A 196 -36.36 4.65 1.20
CA PHE A 196 -36.74 3.81 2.35
C PHE A 196 -36.75 4.54 3.71
N GLY A 197 -37.13 5.82 3.71
CA GLY A 197 -37.18 6.65 4.91
C GLY A 197 -35.85 7.24 5.35
N ILE A 198 -34.77 7.01 4.60
CA ILE A 198 -33.44 7.59 4.87
C ILE A 198 -33.21 8.77 3.93
N HIS A 199 -32.76 9.90 4.47
CA HIS A 199 -32.44 11.10 3.70
C HIS A 199 -31.13 10.92 2.92
N MET A 200 -31.22 10.82 1.59
CA MET A 200 -30.07 10.77 0.69
C MET A 200 -29.71 12.18 0.25
N ASN A 201 -28.67 12.74 0.85
CA ASN A 201 -28.13 14.06 0.53
C ASN A 201 -26.65 13.95 0.11
N GLN A 202 -26.02 15.10 -0.13
CA GLN A 202 -24.59 15.22 -0.48
C GLN A 202 -23.60 14.52 0.49
N PHE A 203 -24.00 14.26 1.74
CA PHE A 203 -23.17 13.64 2.76
C PHE A 203 -23.45 12.15 2.93
N THR A 204 -24.72 11.73 2.86
CA THR A 204 -25.12 10.33 3.02
C THR A 204 -25.03 9.54 1.72
N ALA A 205 -25.33 10.14 0.56
CA ALA A 205 -25.35 9.46 -0.73
C ALA A 205 -24.04 8.73 -1.10
N PRO A 206 -22.82 9.26 -0.80
CA PRO A 206 -21.58 8.50 -0.98
C PRO A 206 -21.56 7.16 -0.24
N GLY A 207 -22.26 7.04 0.89
CA GLY A 207 -22.41 5.79 1.63
C GLY A 207 -23.20 4.72 0.88
N VAL A 208 -24.12 5.10 -0.01
CA VAL A 208 -24.88 4.15 -0.84
C VAL A 208 -23.96 3.42 -1.81
N ILE A 209 -22.96 4.11 -2.36
CA ILE A 209 -21.92 3.50 -3.22
C ILE A 209 -21.21 2.38 -2.44
N LEU A 210 -20.88 2.62 -1.17
CA LEU A 210 -20.23 1.64 -0.31
C LEU A 210 -21.15 0.47 0.04
N VAL A 211 -22.43 0.72 0.28
CA VAL A 211 -23.44 -0.35 0.47
C VAL A 211 -23.51 -1.23 -0.76
N VAL A 212 -23.60 -0.65 -1.95
CA VAL A 212 -23.63 -1.40 -3.23
C VAL A 212 -22.35 -2.21 -3.42
N LEU A 213 -21.16 -1.62 -3.20
CA LEU A 213 -19.89 -2.35 -3.31
C LEU A 213 -19.85 -3.56 -2.37
N ASN A 214 -20.27 -3.41 -1.12
CA ASN A 214 -20.27 -4.53 -0.16
C ASN A 214 -21.30 -5.61 -0.51
N VAL A 215 -22.50 -5.23 -0.97
CA VAL A 215 -23.51 -6.19 -1.45
C VAL A 215 -22.96 -6.98 -2.65
N LEU A 216 -22.33 -6.30 -3.62
CA LEU A 216 -21.70 -6.95 -4.75
C LEU A 216 -20.55 -7.86 -4.31
N SER A 217 -19.76 -7.47 -3.30
CA SER A 217 -18.69 -8.31 -2.76
C SER A 217 -19.25 -9.61 -2.15
N ILE A 218 -20.33 -9.51 -1.38
CA ILE A 218 -21.01 -10.67 -0.79
C ILE A 218 -21.58 -11.57 -1.88
N ILE A 219 -22.33 -11.02 -2.84
CA ILE A 219 -22.93 -11.80 -3.94
C ILE A 219 -21.83 -12.47 -4.78
N GLY A 220 -20.76 -11.73 -5.11
CA GLY A 220 -19.64 -12.27 -5.87
C GLY A 220 -18.91 -13.39 -5.13
N MET A 221 -18.68 -13.25 -3.82
CA MET A 221 -18.10 -14.32 -3.00
C MET A 221 -19.03 -15.52 -2.86
N LEU A 222 -20.35 -15.34 -2.92
CA LEU A 222 -21.31 -16.44 -2.88
C LEU A 222 -21.42 -17.21 -4.20
N THR A 223 -21.26 -16.52 -5.34
CA THR A 223 -21.59 -17.05 -6.67
C THR A 223 -20.38 -17.35 -7.55
N ALA A 224 -19.31 -16.56 -7.45
CA ALA A 224 -18.16 -16.62 -8.36
C ALA A 224 -16.89 -17.23 -7.73
N TYR A 225 -16.71 -17.11 -6.41
CA TYR A 225 -15.51 -17.61 -5.73
C TYR A 225 -15.58 -19.14 -5.49
N ASP A 226 -14.65 -19.90 -6.08
CA ASP A 226 -14.56 -21.36 -6.00
C ASP A 226 -13.39 -21.78 -5.09
N GLU A 227 -13.70 -22.27 -3.88
CA GLU A 227 -12.69 -22.69 -2.89
C GLU A 227 -11.84 -23.89 -3.33
N SER A 228 -12.27 -24.64 -4.35
CA SER A 228 -11.56 -25.83 -4.82
C SER A 228 -10.43 -25.52 -5.82
N VAL A 229 -10.26 -24.24 -6.17
CA VAL A 229 -9.20 -23.75 -7.05
C VAL A 229 -7.87 -23.75 -6.30
N LYS A 230 -6.84 -24.31 -6.94
CA LYS A 230 -5.47 -24.40 -6.39
C LYS A 230 -4.46 -23.69 -7.29
N PRO A 231 -3.21 -23.45 -6.86
CA PRO A 231 -2.16 -22.85 -7.70
C PRO A 231 -1.96 -23.53 -9.05
N ARG A 232 -2.08 -24.86 -9.10
CA ARG A 232 -1.96 -25.65 -10.34
C ARG A 232 -3.05 -25.35 -11.39
N ASP A 233 -4.14 -24.72 -10.97
CA ASP A 233 -5.24 -24.32 -11.85
C ASP A 233 -4.98 -22.95 -12.51
N GLY A 234 -3.90 -22.26 -12.11
CA GLY A 234 -3.49 -20.96 -12.64
C GLY A 234 -2.77 -21.02 -14.00
N PRO A 235 -2.41 -19.85 -14.56
CA PRO A 235 -1.73 -19.75 -15.84
C PRO A 235 -0.35 -20.44 -15.81
N GLN A 236 0.01 -21.11 -16.91
CA GLN A 236 1.30 -21.79 -17.03
C GLN A 236 2.46 -20.79 -16.93
N GLU A 237 3.50 -21.19 -16.19
CA GLU A 237 4.74 -20.43 -16.13
C GLU A 237 5.44 -20.51 -17.48
N SER A 238 5.77 -19.35 -18.06
CA SER A 238 6.75 -19.29 -19.14
C SER A 238 8.06 -19.89 -18.61
N ALA A 239 8.73 -20.71 -19.42
CA ALA A 239 10.03 -21.29 -19.06
C ALA A 239 10.94 -20.18 -18.50
N PRO A 240 11.68 -20.43 -17.41
CA PRO A 240 12.46 -19.41 -16.74
C PRO A 240 13.39 -18.78 -17.78
N THR A 241 13.10 -17.54 -18.17
CA THR A 241 14.04 -16.75 -18.96
C THR A 241 15.28 -16.69 -18.09
N THR A 242 16.36 -17.33 -18.55
CA THR A 242 17.63 -17.38 -17.85
C THR A 242 18.16 -15.95 -17.74
N GLN A 243 17.67 -15.19 -16.77
CA GLN A 243 18.27 -13.92 -16.38
C GLN A 243 19.60 -14.28 -15.76
N ARG A 244 20.62 -14.40 -16.62
CA ARG A 244 22.03 -14.21 -16.26
C ARG A 244 22.17 -12.78 -15.77
N SER A 245 21.76 -12.51 -14.54
CA SER A 245 22.03 -11.24 -13.86
C SER A 245 22.84 -11.55 -12.61
N ASN A 246 24.16 -11.31 -12.71
CA ASN A 246 25.08 -10.97 -11.62
C ASN A 246 24.97 -11.76 -10.29
N ALA A 247 24.78 -13.08 -10.34
CA ALA A 247 24.73 -13.96 -9.17
C ALA A 247 26.01 -14.00 -8.28
N ARG A 248 27.11 -13.33 -8.67
CA ARG A 248 28.36 -13.30 -7.87
C ARG A 248 28.44 -12.16 -6.87
N THR A 249 27.58 -11.14 -6.94
CA THR A 249 27.63 -9.98 -6.02
C THR A 249 26.51 -10.02 -4.95
N GLU A 250 25.52 -10.88 -5.10
CA GLU A 250 24.36 -11.00 -4.19
C GLU A 250 24.52 -12.02 -3.05
N THR A 251 25.63 -12.74 -2.96
CA THR A 251 25.82 -13.85 -2.01
C THR A 251 26.25 -13.45 -0.59
N ILE A 252 26.55 -12.18 -0.32
CA ILE A 252 26.96 -11.75 1.03
C ILE A 252 25.72 -11.45 1.86
N SER A 253 25.28 -12.44 2.64
CA SER A 253 24.21 -12.29 3.61
C SER A 253 24.62 -11.30 4.70
N LEU A 254 23.84 -10.24 4.88
CA LEU A 254 24.07 -9.29 5.98
C LEU A 254 23.93 -9.99 7.34
N PRO A 255 24.74 -9.62 8.35
CA PRO A 255 24.58 -10.13 9.71
C PRO A 255 23.21 -9.77 10.29
N ASP A 256 22.64 -10.67 11.10
CA ASP A 256 21.29 -10.49 11.65
C ASP A 256 21.15 -9.19 12.46
N ARG A 257 22.19 -8.77 13.18
CA ARG A 257 22.21 -7.48 13.90
C ARG A 257 21.92 -6.30 12.98
N ILE A 258 22.53 -6.25 11.80
CA ILE A 258 22.32 -5.17 10.82
C ILE A 258 20.91 -5.24 10.25
N VAL A 259 20.39 -6.44 10.02
CA VAL A 259 19.02 -6.66 9.56
C VAL A 259 18.01 -6.16 10.59
N TYR A 260 18.18 -6.46 11.89
CA TYR A 260 17.28 -5.97 12.94
C TYR A 260 17.36 -4.45 13.16
N ILE A 261 18.57 -3.86 13.05
CA ILE A 261 18.72 -2.40 13.05
C ILE A 261 17.96 -1.80 11.86
N GLY A 262 18.17 -2.34 10.66
CA GLY A 262 17.46 -1.91 9.47
C GLY A 262 15.95 -2.08 9.62
N ALA A 263 15.50 -3.18 10.23
CA ALA A 263 14.09 -3.41 10.44
C ALA A 263 13.48 -2.34 11.35
N THR A 264 14.18 -1.96 12.41
CA THR A 264 13.77 -0.86 13.30
C THR A 264 13.67 0.46 12.53
N VAL A 265 14.66 0.76 11.68
CA VAL A 265 14.64 1.96 10.82
C VAL A 265 13.42 1.94 9.89
N TYR A 266 13.20 0.86 9.13
CA TYR A 266 12.08 0.77 8.19
C TYR A 266 10.71 0.78 8.87
N ILE A 267 10.58 0.19 10.06
CA ILE A 267 9.35 0.28 10.87
C ILE A 267 9.08 1.74 11.27
N PHE A 268 10.12 2.47 11.70
CA PHE A 268 10.02 3.89 12.01
C PHE A 268 9.65 4.75 10.78
N LEU A 269 10.30 4.50 9.63
CA LEU A 269 9.95 5.17 8.37
C LEU A 269 8.49 4.93 8.01
N ASN A 270 8.02 3.69 8.10
CA ASN A 270 6.64 3.35 7.78
C ASN A 270 5.63 3.98 8.76
N PHE A 271 5.96 4.02 10.05
CA PHE A 271 5.18 4.76 11.05
C PHE A 271 5.01 6.22 10.62
N ASN A 272 6.11 6.91 10.29
CA ASN A 272 6.08 8.32 9.90
C ASN A 272 5.32 8.56 8.59
N ALA A 273 5.59 7.78 7.54
CA ALA A 273 4.95 7.94 6.23
C ALA A 273 3.42 7.74 6.33
N ARG A 274 2.98 6.68 7.01
CA ARG A 274 1.55 6.39 7.19
C ARG A 274 0.86 7.35 8.15
N GLY A 275 1.58 7.83 9.16
CA GLY A 275 1.09 8.81 10.11
C GLY A 275 0.88 10.19 9.48
N MET A 276 1.84 10.66 8.67
CA MET A 276 1.69 11.89 7.89
C MET A 276 0.50 11.79 6.93
N LEU A 277 0.36 10.68 6.20
CA LEU A 277 -0.80 10.46 5.34
C LEU A 277 -2.12 10.64 6.12
N SER A 278 -2.23 10.09 7.34
CA SER A 278 -3.45 10.28 8.16
C SER A 278 -3.66 11.68 8.69
N VAL A 279 -2.60 12.46 8.94
CA VAL A 279 -2.74 13.88 9.26
C VAL A 279 -3.39 14.61 8.09
N PHE A 280 -2.91 14.36 6.87
CA PHE A 280 -3.45 14.97 5.65
C PHE A 280 -4.89 14.54 5.37
N GLU A 281 -5.28 13.30 5.64
CA GLU A 281 -6.69 12.89 5.58
C GLU A 281 -7.60 13.73 6.49
N THR A 282 -7.08 14.25 7.61
CA THR A 282 -7.83 15.07 8.56
C THR A 282 -7.85 16.54 8.17
N VAL A 283 -6.73 17.09 7.69
CA VAL A 283 -6.57 18.55 7.47
C VAL A 283 -6.87 19.01 6.05
N ASN A 284 -6.82 18.12 5.05
CA ASN A 284 -6.88 18.51 3.64
C ASN A 284 -8.21 19.22 3.27
N ILE A 285 -9.36 18.66 3.66
CA ILE A 285 -10.66 19.29 3.40
C ILE A 285 -10.83 20.63 4.15
N PRO A 286 -10.49 20.75 5.45
CA PRO A 286 -10.42 22.04 6.12
C PRO A 286 -9.57 23.08 5.38
N LEU A 287 -8.35 22.73 4.97
CA LEU A 287 -7.44 23.62 4.24
C LEU A 287 -8.00 24.01 2.88
N PHE A 288 -8.66 23.08 2.18
CA PHE A 288 -9.33 23.34 0.92
C PHE A 288 -10.44 24.38 1.07
N LEU A 289 -11.25 24.28 2.13
CA LEU A 289 -12.33 25.24 2.41
C LEU A 289 -11.76 26.62 2.77
N GLU A 290 -10.67 26.67 3.53
CA GLU A 290 -9.99 27.93 3.86
C GLU A 290 -9.40 28.59 2.61
N ALA A 291 -8.71 27.82 1.76
CA ALA A 291 -8.10 28.33 0.52
C ALA A 291 -9.12 28.75 -0.56
N THR A 292 -10.33 28.21 -0.53
CA THR A 292 -11.40 28.52 -1.50
C THR A 292 -12.44 29.49 -0.97
N GLY A 293 -12.52 29.69 0.35
CA GLY A 293 -13.57 30.48 1.01
C GLY A 293 -14.98 29.90 0.85
N LYS A 294 -15.10 28.61 0.48
CA LYS A 294 -16.41 28.00 0.22
C LYS A 294 -17.17 27.66 1.49
N ASP A 295 -18.48 27.83 1.43
CA ASP A 295 -19.38 27.40 2.50
C ASP A 295 -19.45 25.85 2.56
N PRO A 296 -19.05 25.24 3.69
CA PRO A 296 -19.07 23.79 3.90
C PRO A 296 -20.45 23.14 3.74
N SER A 297 -21.54 23.91 3.85
CA SER A 297 -22.91 23.39 3.73
C SER A 297 -23.36 23.19 2.28
N THR A 298 -22.63 23.71 1.30
CA THR A 298 -23.05 23.73 -0.10
C THR A 298 -22.63 22.49 -0.89
N VAL A 299 -23.48 22.06 -1.82
CA VAL A 299 -23.18 20.97 -2.78
C VAL A 299 -21.93 21.29 -3.60
N GLY A 300 -21.76 22.55 -3.96
CA GLY A 300 -20.58 23.02 -4.70
C GLY A 300 -19.27 22.86 -3.93
N ALA A 301 -19.27 22.91 -2.59
CA ALA A 301 -18.08 22.63 -1.79
C ALA A 301 -17.76 21.13 -1.79
N VAL A 302 -18.77 20.28 -1.64
CA VAL A 302 -18.62 18.81 -1.68
C VAL A 302 -18.05 18.35 -3.03
N VAL A 303 -18.62 18.82 -4.13
CA VAL A 303 -18.22 18.45 -5.50
C VAL A 303 -16.77 18.85 -5.77
N GLU A 304 -16.40 20.09 -5.47
CA GLU A 304 -15.05 20.58 -5.77
C GLU A 304 -13.99 19.95 -4.86
N ALA A 305 -14.29 19.73 -3.58
CA ALA A 305 -13.36 19.06 -2.68
C ALA A 305 -13.14 17.58 -3.08
N SER A 306 -14.21 16.90 -3.51
CA SER A 306 -14.16 15.54 -4.06
C SER A 306 -13.31 15.48 -5.34
N ASN A 307 -13.52 16.42 -6.25
CA ASN A 307 -12.75 16.51 -7.49
C ASN A 307 -11.28 16.86 -7.21
N PHE A 308 -11.01 17.75 -6.25
CA PHE A 308 -9.65 18.09 -5.83
C PHE A 308 -8.88 16.85 -5.36
N GLN A 309 -9.47 16.05 -4.47
CA GLN A 309 -8.87 14.79 -4.02
C GLN A 309 -8.73 13.77 -5.16
N PHE A 310 -9.72 13.66 -6.05
CA PHE A 310 -9.65 12.78 -7.21
C PHE A 310 -8.47 13.12 -8.13
N TYR A 311 -8.27 14.42 -8.43
CA TYR A 311 -7.15 14.85 -9.28
C TYR A 311 -5.80 14.60 -8.62
N LEU A 312 -5.67 14.82 -7.31
CA LEU A 312 -4.46 14.42 -6.56
C LEU A 312 -4.24 12.91 -6.62
N GLY A 313 -5.29 12.11 -6.49
CA GLY A 313 -5.21 10.66 -6.65
C GLY A 313 -4.73 10.24 -8.04
N LEU A 314 -5.24 10.89 -9.09
CA LEU A 314 -4.85 10.65 -10.49
C LEU A 314 -3.37 11.00 -10.73
N LEU A 315 -2.91 12.13 -10.19
CA LEU A 315 -1.49 12.50 -10.22
C LEU A 315 -0.63 11.46 -9.49
N GLY A 316 -1.15 10.85 -8.42
CA GLY A 316 -0.45 9.80 -7.70
C GLY A 316 -0.19 8.53 -8.52
N LEU A 317 -1.01 8.23 -9.53
CA LEU A 317 -0.72 7.14 -10.47
C LEU A 317 0.55 7.39 -11.28
N LEU A 318 0.88 8.64 -11.59
CA LEU A 318 2.13 8.99 -12.27
C LEU A 318 3.35 8.60 -11.44
N SER A 319 3.25 8.66 -10.11
CA SER A 319 4.31 8.20 -9.22
C SER A 319 4.50 6.68 -9.31
N TYR A 320 3.42 5.89 -9.39
CA TYR A 320 3.52 4.44 -9.60
C TYR A 320 4.14 4.09 -10.96
N PHE A 321 3.72 4.77 -12.03
CA PHE A 321 4.33 4.59 -13.35
C PHE A 321 5.81 4.98 -13.34
N SER A 322 6.18 6.06 -12.63
CA SER A 322 7.57 6.49 -12.51
C SER A 322 8.42 5.47 -11.75
N ILE A 323 7.89 4.88 -10.67
CA ILE A 323 8.57 3.80 -9.93
C ILE A 323 8.87 2.62 -10.85
N GLU A 324 7.88 2.16 -11.62
CA GLU A 324 8.06 1.02 -12.53
C GLU A 324 9.00 1.35 -13.69
N TYR A 325 8.85 2.51 -14.31
CA TYR A 325 9.66 2.92 -15.45
C TYR A 325 11.15 3.08 -15.09
N PHE A 326 11.45 3.67 -13.93
CA PHE A 326 12.83 3.88 -13.47
C PHE A 326 13.32 2.82 -12.46
N ARG A 327 12.62 1.67 -12.34
CA ARG A 327 12.96 0.60 -11.37
C ARG A 327 14.39 0.06 -11.49
N ASN A 328 14.97 0.11 -12.69
CA ASN A 328 16.32 -0.37 -12.95
C ASN A 328 17.40 0.74 -12.81
N SER A 329 16.98 2.00 -12.77
CA SER A 329 17.87 3.17 -12.77
C SER A 329 18.09 3.74 -11.37
N ILE A 330 17.10 3.60 -10.48
CA ILE A 330 17.11 4.17 -9.12
C ILE A 330 16.93 3.04 -8.11
N SER A 331 17.80 2.97 -7.10
CA SER A 331 17.68 1.98 -6.02
C SER A 331 16.50 2.28 -5.10
N ASP A 332 15.93 1.24 -4.47
CA ASP A 332 14.79 1.39 -3.57
C ASP A 332 15.05 2.39 -2.43
N VAL A 333 16.27 2.40 -1.88
CA VAL A 333 16.68 3.34 -0.83
C VAL A 333 16.59 4.79 -1.30
N ARG A 334 17.07 5.09 -2.51
CA ARG A 334 17.01 6.44 -3.09
C ARG A 334 15.57 6.85 -3.37
N TRP A 335 14.75 5.93 -3.86
CA TRP A 335 13.32 6.17 -4.00
C TRP A 335 12.65 6.53 -2.67
N VAL A 336 12.89 5.78 -1.61
CA VAL A 336 12.34 6.10 -0.28
C VAL A 336 12.83 7.47 0.21
N GLN A 337 14.11 7.81 -0.02
CA GLN A 337 14.64 9.15 0.29
C GLN A 337 13.93 10.26 -0.50
N LEU A 338 13.72 10.08 -1.81
CA LEU A 338 12.98 11.02 -2.64
C LEU A 338 11.53 11.18 -2.15
N GLY A 339 10.90 10.09 -1.73
CA GLY A 339 9.57 10.11 -1.13
C GLY A 339 9.53 11.00 0.12
N PHE A 340 10.44 10.80 1.09
CA PHE A 340 10.51 11.64 2.29
C PHE A 340 10.93 13.08 2.01
N LEU A 341 11.77 13.33 1.01
CA LEU A 341 12.11 14.69 0.60
C LEU A 341 10.89 15.41 0.01
N SER A 342 10.08 14.70 -0.79
CA SER A 342 8.81 15.24 -1.32
C SER A 342 7.84 15.57 -0.18
N LEU A 343 7.69 14.67 0.81
CA LEU A 343 6.88 14.91 2.01
C LEU A 343 7.40 16.15 2.78
N LEU A 344 8.72 16.28 2.93
CA LEU A 344 9.35 17.42 3.61
C LEU A 344 9.01 18.73 2.90
N VAL A 345 9.22 18.81 1.60
CA VAL A 345 8.98 20.04 0.82
C VAL A 345 7.49 20.41 0.86
N GLY A 346 6.59 19.45 0.69
CA GLY A 346 5.15 19.73 0.76
C GLY A 346 4.70 20.25 2.13
N ASN A 347 5.20 19.69 3.23
CA ASN A 347 4.92 20.22 4.57
C ASN A 347 5.60 21.58 4.81
N ALA A 348 6.79 21.82 4.27
CA ALA A 348 7.48 23.11 4.38
C ALA A 348 6.69 24.24 3.70
N VAL A 349 6.09 23.97 2.54
CA VAL A 349 5.20 24.93 1.87
C VAL A 349 4.03 25.33 2.78
N LEU A 350 3.38 24.37 3.44
CA LEU A 350 2.25 24.64 4.34
C LEU A 350 2.66 25.21 5.71
N ALA A 351 3.90 25.00 6.14
CA ALA A 351 4.39 25.53 7.42
C ALA A 351 4.74 27.03 7.35
N VAL A 352 5.19 27.51 6.18
CA VAL A 352 5.69 28.88 5.99
C VAL A 352 4.59 29.86 5.64
N VAL A 353 3.53 29.41 4.97
CA VAL A 353 2.42 30.28 4.55
C VAL A 353 1.32 30.25 5.61
N PRO A 354 0.97 31.41 6.22
CA PRO A 354 -0.18 31.50 7.10
C PRO A 354 -1.43 30.98 6.38
N THR A 355 -2.24 30.18 7.07
CA THR A 355 -3.42 29.54 6.45
C THR A 355 -4.40 30.57 5.88
N ALA A 356 -4.45 31.77 6.47
CA ALA A 356 -5.27 32.89 6.02
C ALA A 356 -4.91 33.44 4.61
N ASP A 357 -3.67 33.26 4.15
CA ASP A 357 -3.19 33.71 2.83
C ASP A 357 -2.98 32.54 1.85
N LEU A 358 -3.50 31.36 2.19
CA LEU A 358 -3.26 30.14 1.42
C LEU A 358 -4.04 30.14 0.10
N SER A 359 -3.34 30.31 -1.01
CA SER A 359 -3.94 30.16 -2.34
C SER A 359 -4.20 28.69 -2.70
N ILE A 360 -5.25 28.43 -3.50
CA ILE A 360 -5.55 27.11 -4.05
C ILE A 360 -4.37 26.48 -4.80
N ALA A 361 -3.58 27.29 -5.51
CA ALA A 361 -2.42 26.82 -6.27
C ALA A 361 -1.30 26.31 -5.36
N LEU A 362 -1.07 27.02 -4.25
CA LEU A 362 -0.05 26.62 -3.27
C LEU A 362 -0.49 25.38 -2.49
N LEU A 363 -1.77 25.30 -2.12
CA LEU A 363 -2.34 24.09 -1.52
C LEU A 363 -2.22 22.90 -2.48
N ALA A 364 -2.58 23.06 -3.76
CA ALA A 364 -2.46 22.01 -4.77
C ALA A 364 -1.01 21.52 -4.94
N LEU A 365 -0.04 22.44 -4.93
CA LEU A 365 1.39 22.09 -5.01
C LEU A 365 1.84 21.29 -3.77
N ALA A 366 1.48 21.75 -2.57
CA ALA A 366 1.83 21.07 -1.33
C ALA A 366 1.20 19.67 -1.26
N GLU A 367 -0.09 19.55 -1.54
CA GLU A 367 -0.82 18.29 -1.56
C GLU A 367 -0.32 17.35 -2.67
N MET A 368 0.06 17.87 -3.84
CA MET A 368 0.69 17.05 -4.88
C MET A 368 1.99 16.41 -4.35
N LEU A 369 2.87 17.21 -3.73
CA LEU A 369 4.13 16.73 -3.18
C LEU A 369 3.93 15.71 -2.06
N VAL A 370 2.92 15.92 -1.21
CA VAL A 370 2.64 15.00 -0.10
C VAL A 370 1.86 13.77 -0.57
N TRP A 371 0.65 13.97 -1.08
CA TRP A 371 -0.33 12.93 -1.38
C TRP A 371 -0.04 12.17 -2.67
N SER A 372 0.39 12.89 -3.72
CA SER A 372 0.57 12.30 -5.05
C SER A 372 1.98 11.71 -5.24
N VAL A 373 3.00 12.30 -4.61
CA VAL A 373 4.39 11.87 -4.80
C VAL A 373 4.94 11.19 -3.55
N GLY A 374 4.99 11.89 -2.42
CA GLY A 374 5.65 11.42 -1.21
C GLY A 374 5.04 10.14 -0.62
N CYS A 375 3.73 10.14 -0.38
CA CYS A 375 3.02 9.02 0.24
C CYS A 375 3.05 7.73 -0.61
N PRO A 376 2.76 7.75 -1.93
CA PRO A 376 2.85 6.57 -2.78
C PRO A 376 4.25 5.95 -2.80
N ILE A 377 5.29 6.77 -2.98
CA ILE A 377 6.69 6.29 -3.03
C ILE A 377 7.11 5.67 -1.69
N THR A 378 6.92 6.40 -0.58
CA THR A 378 7.31 5.91 0.75
C THR A 378 6.54 4.66 1.17
N THR A 379 5.29 4.52 0.73
CA THR A 379 4.47 3.34 1.01
C THR A 379 4.88 2.14 0.16
N ALA A 380 4.85 2.27 -1.16
CA ALA A 380 5.05 1.15 -2.07
C ALA A 380 6.52 0.69 -2.05
N VAL A 381 7.46 1.62 -2.22
CA VAL A 381 8.89 1.30 -2.25
C VAL A 381 9.40 1.00 -0.84
N GLY A 382 8.84 1.61 0.21
CA GLY A 382 9.19 1.31 1.59
C GLY A 382 8.90 -0.15 1.97
N VAL A 383 7.72 -0.68 1.61
CA VAL A 383 7.37 -2.09 1.82
C VAL A 383 8.31 -3.01 1.03
N ALA A 384 8.57 -2.69 -0.24
CA ALA A 384 9.43 -3.51 -1.10
C ALA A 384 10.87 -3.54 -0.58
N ALA A 385 11.43 -2.39 -0.20
CA ALA A 385 12.76 -2.27 0.37
C ALA A 385 12.89 -3.03 1.69
N PHE A 386 11.87 -2.94 2.55
CA PHE A 386 11.83 -3.68 3.80
C PHE A 386 11.78 -5.21 3.57
N SER A 387 10.97 -5.70 2.63
CA SER A 387 10.94 -7.14 2.28
C SER A 387 12.29 -7.63 1.74
N LYS A 388 12.95 -6.84 0.88
CA LYS A 388 14.29 -7.15 0.37
C LYS A 388 15.35 -7.17 1.46
N LEU A 389 15.28 -6.26 2.44
CA LEU A 389 16.18 -6.24 3.59
C LEU A 389 16.10 -7.54 4.41
N LEU A 390 14.88 -8.05 4.62
CA LEU A 390 14.68 -9.31 5.36
C LEU A 390 15.18 -10.53 4.58
N GLY A 391 15.09 -10.50 3.24
CA GLY A 391 15.58 -11.56 2.36
C GLY A 391 14.89 -12.90 2.60
N GLY A 392 15.62 -14.01 2.52
CA GLY A 392 15.06 -15.36 2.74
C GLY A 392 14.71 -15.72 4.20
N ARG A 393 14.81 -14.78 5.15
CA ARG A 393 14.53 -15.04 6.57
C ARG A 393 13.03 -15.17 6.84
N PRO A 394 12.61 -15.81 7.95
CA PRO A 394 11.22 -15.78 8.39
C PRO A 394 10.71 -14.34 8.58
N GLN A 395 9.90 -13.85 7.64
CA GLN A 395 9.49 -12.43 7.59
C GLN A 395 8.22 -12.12 8.40
N GLY A 396 7.44 -13.14 8.79
CA GLY A 396 6.08 -12.98 9.31
C GLY A 396 5.97 -11.98 10.46
N THR A 397 6.76 -12.17 11.53
CA THR A 397 6.73 -11.30 12.71
C THR A 397 7.14 -9.86 12.38
N LEU A 398 8.21 -9.67 11.61
CA LEU A 398 8.73 -8.34 11.27
C LEU A 398 7.80 -7.59 10.29
N MET A 399 7.18 -8.30 9.33
CA MET A 399 6.13 -7.75 8.48
C MET A 399 4.86 -7.40 9.26
N GLY A 400 4.50 -8.22 10.26
CA GLY A 400 3.44 -7.93 11.21
C GLY A 400 3.71 -6.63 11.98
N LEU A 401 4.89 -6.50 12.59
CA LEU A 401 5.30 -5.29 13.31
C LEU A 401 5.34 -4.06 12.41
N PHE A 402 5.83 -4.19 11.17
CA PHE A 402 5.80 -3.14 10.17
C PHE A 402 4.36 -2.67 9.88
N GLY A 403 3.43 -3.60 9.64
CA GLY A 403 2.01 -3.28 9.44
C GLY A 403 1.32 -2.69 10.66
N SER A 404 1.63 -3.19 11.86
CA SER A 404 1.08 -2.69 13.12
C SER A 404 1.55 -1.26 13.41
N ALA A 405 2.83 -0.94 13.19
CA ALA A 405 3.35 0.42 13.36
C ALA A 405 2.63 1.44 12.46
N ALA A 406 2.35 1.08 11.20
CA ALA A 406 1.53 1.90 10.31
C ALA A 406 0.09 2.11 10.81
N SER A 407 -0.47 1.10 11.47
CA SER A 407 -1.83 1.21 12.02
C SER A 407 -1.84 2.09 13.26
N VAL A 408 -0.86 1.93 14.16
CA VAL A 408 -0.70 2.78 15.35
C VAL A 408 -0.51 4.25 14.95
N SER A 409 0.31 4.55 13.95
CA SER A 409 0.48 5.94 13.51
C SER A 409 -0.82 6.54 12.98
N ARG A 410 -1.61 5.78 12.21
CA ARG A 410 -2.94 6.20 11.72
C ARG A 410 -4.04 6.24 12.79
N ILE A 411 -3.76 5.78 14.01
CA ILE A 411 -4.64 5.93 15.17
C ILE A 411 -4.28 7.21 15.94
N ILE A 412 -2.99 7.50 16.10
CA ILE A 412 -2.51 8.57 16.99
C ILE A 412 -2.36 9.91 16.25
N LEU A 413 -1.67 9.92 15.11
CA LEU A 413 -1.30 11.16 14.43
C LEU A 413 -2.48 12.00 13.89
N PRO A 414 -3.60 11.44 13.39
CA PRO A 414 -4.74 12.28 12.95
C PRO A 414 -5.44 13.01 14.11
N LEU A 415 -5.14 12.69 15.37
CA LEU A 415 -5.65 13.42 16.53
C LEU A 415 -4.85 14.71 16.82
N ILE A 416 -3.61 14.79 16.33
CA ILE A 416 -2.70 15.92 16.60
C ILE A 416 -3.25 17.25 16.05
N PRO A 417 -3.77 17.35 14.82
CA PRO A 417 -4.29 18.61 14.29
C PRO A 417 -5.36 19.27 15.15
N ALA A 418 -6.15 18.47 15.86
CA ALA A 418 -7.20 18.96 16.73
C ALA A 418 -6.74 19.28 18.15
N ALA A 419 -5.59 18.75 18.57
CA ALA A 419 -4.99 19.03 19.88
C ALA A 419 -4.23 20.36 19.91
N ILE A 420 -3.96 20.95 18.74
CA ILE A 420 -3.18 22.18 18.58
C ILE A 420 -4.09 23.29 18.03
N SER A 421 -3.93 24.51 18.53
CA SER A 421 -4.78 25.66 18.17
C SER A 421 -4.61 26.14 16.73
N THR A 422 -3.47 25.85 16.09
CA THR A 422 -3.17 26.20 14.70
C THR A 422 -2.53 25.01 13.98
N LEU A 423 -2.62 24.97 12.65
CA LEU A 423 -2.05 23.87 11.86
C LEU A 423 -0.53 24.00 11.65
N ALA A 424 0.06 25.19 11.80
CA ALA A 424 1.48 25.40 11.55
C ALA A 424 2.40 24.48 12.38
N PRO A 425 2.21 24.29 13.71
CA PRO A 425 3.02 23.34 14.48
C PRO A 425 2.89 21.89 14.01
N VAL A 426 1.74 21.49 13.45
CA VAL A 426 1.54 20.15 12.89
C VAL A 426 2.48 19.93 11.71
N PHE A 427 2.58 20.91 10.81
CA PHE A 427 3.50 20.84 9.68
C PHE A 427 4.97 20.85 10.11
N TRP A 428 5.33 21.61 11.16
CA TRP A 428 6.67 21.55 11.74
C TRP A 428 7.03 20.20 12.35
N ILE A 429 6.07 19.53 12.99
CA ILE A 429 6.24 18.15 13.47
C ILE A 429 6.51 17.22 12.28
N ASN A 430 5.70 17.30 11.22
CA ASN A 430 5.89 16.49 10.02
C ASN A 430 7.24 16.74 9.33
N ILE A 431 7.67 18.00 9.23
CA ILE A 431 9.01 18.36 8.71
C ILE A 431 10.10 17.70 9.55
N SER A 432 9.99 17.79 10.88
CA SER A 432 10.96 17.19 11.80
C SER A 432 11.04 15.67 11.62
N LEU A 433 9.88 14.99 11.49
CA LEU A 433 9.80 13.55 11.22
C LEU A 433 10.39 13.19 9.85
N CYS A 434 10.19 14.02 8.82
CA CYS A 434 10.79 13.81 7.49
C CYS A 434 12.31 13.93 7.53
N VAL A 435 12.84 14.99 8.16
CA VAL A 435 14.30 15.18 8.31
C VAL A 435 14.92 13.99 9.04
N LEU A 436 14.32 13.58 10.17
CA LEU A 436 14.80 12.42 10.93
C LEU A 436 14.75 11.14 10.09
N SER A 437 13.69 10.93 9.31
CA SER A 437 13.54 9.79 8.41
C SER A 437 14.63 9.73 7.33
N VAL A 438 14.92 10.87 6.69
CA VAL A 438 15.99 10.98 5.68
C VAL A 438 17.36 10.73 6.31
N LEU A 439 17.63 11.32 7.49
CA LEU A 439 18.90 11.15 8.20
C LEU A 439 19.11 9.69 8.66
N MET A 440 18.08 9.06 9.24
CA MET A 440 18.16 7.66 9.68
C MET A 440 18.38 6.71 8.49
N LEU A 441 17.69 6.93 7.38
CA LEU A 441 17.86 6.11 6.18
C LEU A 441 19.25 6.31 5.54
N TRP A 442 19.73 7.55 5.49
CA TRP A 442 21.09 7.86 5.04
C TRP A 442 22.15 7.19 5.90
N TRP A 443 22.02 7.30 7.23
CA TRP A 443 22.92 6.67 8.19
C TRP A 443 22.91 5.14 8.05
N PHE A 444 21.73 4.53 7.98
CA PHE A 444 21.58 3.09 7.81
C PHE A 444 22.21 2.62 6.49
N ASN A 445 22.01 3.34 5.40
CA ASN A 445 22.62 2.99 4.12
C ASN A 445 24.16 3.04 4.17
N ARG A 446 24.73 4.03 4.86
CA ARG A 446 26.19 4.10 5.10
C ARG A 446 26.69 2.93 5.95
N LEU A 447 25.94 2.55 7.00
CA LEU A 447 26.25 1.40 7.84
C LEU A 447 26.27 0.08 7.04
N VAL A 448 25.26 -0.13 6.19
CA VAL A 448 25.17 -1.31 5.31
C VAL A 448 26.33 -1.34 4.32
N HIS A 449 26.66 -0.21 3.71
CA HIS A 449 27.78 -0.11 2.78
C HIS A 449 29.11 -0.48 3.45
N ASN A 450 29.40 0.12 4.60
CA ASN A 450 30.63 -0.18 5.35
C ASN A 450 30.70 -1.67 5.74
N THR A 451 29.60 -2.23 6.26
CA THR A 451 29.56 -3.66 6.65
C THR A 451 29.80 -4.58 5.46
N ARG A 452 29.26 -4.25 4.27
CA ARG A 452 29.52 -5.04 3.05
C ARG A 452 30.99 -4.98 2.64
N MET A 453 31.62 -3.81 2.75
CA MET A 453 33.05 -3.65 2.46
C MET A 453 33.92 -4.44 3.43
N ASP A 454 33.58 -4.45 4.72
CA ASP A 454 34.30 -5.22 5.75
C ASP A 454 34.20 -6.73 5.51
N LEU A 455 33.00 -7.22 5.15
CA LEU A 455 32.79 -8.64 4.82
C LEU A 455 33.54 -9.04 3.55
N LEU A 456 33.54 -8.19 2.52
CA LEU A 456 34.33 -8.42 1.31
C LEU A 456 35.84 -8.47 1.59
N ALA A 457 36.34 -7.57 2.44
CA ALA A 457 37.75 -7.57 2.85
C ALA A 457 38.10 -8.86 3.60
N ALA A 458 37.26 -9.30 4.55
CA ALA A 458 37.47 -10.53 5.30
C ALA A 458 37.41 -11.79 4.42
N ASP A 459 36.51 -11.85 3.44
CA ASP A 459 36.45 -12.97 2.49
C ASP A 459 37.67 -13.00 1.57
N THR A 460 38.18 -11.82 1.18
CA THR A 460 39.41 -11.71 0.37
C THR A 460 40.65 -12.15 1.16
N GLU A 461 40.75 -11.78 2.43
CA GLU A 461 41.83 -12.20 3.34
C GLU A 461 41.80 -13.70 3.61
N LYS A 462 40.60 -14.30 3.74
CA LYS A 462 40.46 -15.77 3.83
C LYS A 462 40.84 -16.50 2.55
N ALA A 463 40.53 -15.93 1.39
CA ALA A 463 40.87 -16.53 0.09
C ALA A 463 42.38 -16.43 -0.23
N TYR A 464 43.04 -15.37 0.26
CA TYR A 464 44.48 -15.12 0.08
C TYR A 464 45.13 -14.74 1.42
N PRO A 465 45.37 -15.71 2.31
CA PRO A 465 46.05 -15.41 3.57
C PRO A 465 47.45 -14.86 3.29
N PRO A 466 47.90 -13.81 4.02
CA PRO A 466 49.23 -13.26 3.83
C PRO A 466 50.26 -14.37 3.99
N SER A 467 51.14 -14.54 3.00
CA SER A 467 52.21 -15.54 3.04
C SER A 467 53.07 -15.27 4.27
N VAL A 468 53.05 -16.18 5.24
CA VAL A 468 53.96 -16.16 6.39
C VAL A 468 55.37 -16.29 5.81
N VAL A 469 56.09 -15.17 5.72
CA VAL A 469 57.53 -15.20 5.48
C VAL A 469 58.14 -15.76 6.75
N VAL A 470 58.31 -17.08 6.78
CA VAL A 470 59.15 -17.74 7.77
C VAL A 470 60.56 -17.22 7.50
N ALA A 471 60.99 -16.24 8.29
CA ALA A 471 62.38 -15.86 8.34
C ALA A 471 63.16 -17.11 8.74
N LYS A 472 63.87 -17.73 7.78
CA LYS A 472 64.89 -18.70 8.08
C LYS A 472 65.94 -17.97 8.92
N ASP A 473 66.02 -18.33 10.19
CA ASP A 473 67.11 -17.94 11.08
C ASP A 473 68.44 -18.15 10.33
N ARG A 474 69.20 -17.06 10.20
CA ARG A 474 70.58 -17.12 9.71
C ARG A 474 71.41 -17.71 10.84
N LEU A 475 71.92 -18.92 10.61
CA LEU A 475 73.04 -19.54 11.33
C LEU A 475 74.26 -18.61 11.34
#